data_AF-A0A957IXD9-F1
#
_entry.id   AF-A0A957IXD9-F1
#
_cell.length_a   1.000
_cell.length_b   1.000
_cell.length_c   1.000
_cell.angle_alpha   90.00
_cell.angle_beta   90.00
_cell.angle_gamma   90.00
#
_symmetry.space_group_name_H-M   'P 1'
#
loop_
_entity.id
_entity.type
_entity.pdbx_description
1 polymer ?
#
loop_
_entity_poly.entity_id
_entity_poly.type
_entity_poly.pdbx_seq_one_letter_code
_entity_poly.pdbx_strand_id
1 'polypeptide(L)'
;KYAQVRTMRNVTGAQVARALLDSQGLYHIEVERVDGFLSDHYDPRGKVLRLSPAVYDTPSIAAAGVAAHEMGHALQDKASYFPLQLRSAIVPAAQFGSTLAPWLFMGGLLLNFTTLAWVGVILFAGAVVFTLVTLPVEFDATKRAKQLLVSNGILIGDEINGVNKVLDAAALT
;
A
#
# COMPACT_ATOMS: atom_id res chain seq x y z
N LYS A 1 9.38 4.85 15.57
CA LYS A 1 8.74 5.60 16.67
C LYS A 1 7.26 5.23 16.84
N TYR A 2 6.38 5.52 15.89
CA TYR A 2 4.93 5.32 16.03
C TYR A 2 4.46 3.86 16.12
N ALA A 3 5.28 2.90 15.66
CA ALA A 3 5.02 1.46 15.87
C ALA A 3 5.04 1.04 17.35
N GLN A 4 5.65 1.83 18.24
CA GLN A 4 5.74 1.56 19.68
C GLN A 4 4.76 2.41 20.49
N VAL A 5 4.09 3.39 19.86
CA VAL A 5 3.13 4.26 20.55
C VAL A 5 1.76 3.61 20.46
N ARG A 6 1.22 3.17 21.59
CA ARG A 6 -0.10 2.55 21.65
C ARG A 6 -1.21 3.55 21.32
N THR A 7 -2.30 3.04 20.74
CA THR A 7 -3.52 3.83 20.58
C THR A 7 -4.21 4.02 21.94
N MET A 8 -4.88 5.14 22.15
CA MET A 8 -5.62 5.44 23.40
C MET A 8 -6.71 4.40 23.66
N ARG A 9 -7.33 3.89 22.59
CA ARG A 9 -8.36 2.85 22.66
C ARG A 9 -7.78 1.44 22.74
N ASN A 10 -6.45 1.28 22.69
CA ASN A 10 -5.73 0.01 22.70
C ASN A 10 -6.26 -0.99 21.66
N VAL A 11 -6.63 -0.49 20.48
CA VAL A 11 -7.17 -1.27 19.35
C VAL A 11 -6.04 -1.72 18.42
N THR A 12 -6.05 -2.99 18.05
CA THR A 12 -5.10 -3.63 17.11
C THR A 12 -5.40 -3.27 15.66
N GLY A 13 -4.42 -3.46 14.76
CA GLY A 13 -4.64 -3.24 13.32
C GLY A 13 -5.79 -4.09 12.76
N ALA A 14 -5.94 -5.33 13.20
CA ALA A 14 -7.06 -6.19 12.80
C ALA A 14 -8.42 -5.61 13.23
N GLN A 15 -8.52 -5.11 14.46
CA GLN A 15 -9.74 -4.46 14.96
C GLN A 15 -10.05 -3.16 14.21
N VAL A 16 -9.03 -2.38 13.89
CA VAL A 16 -9.18 -1.16 13.08
C VAL A 16 -9.67 -1.50 11.68
N ALA A 17 -9.05 -2.46 10.99
CA ALA A 17 -9.44 -2.91 9.66
C ALA A 17 -10.90 -3.38 9.64
N ARG A 18 -11.28 -4.26 10.57
CA ARG A 18 -12.66 -4.78 10.67
C ARG A 18 -13.68 -3.66 10.91
N ALA A 19 -13.42 -2.79 11.89
CA ALA A 19 -14.32 -1.67 12.21
C ALA A 19 -14.54 -0.73 11.01
N LEU A 20 -13.47 -0.44 10.25
CA LEU A 20 -13.55 0.42 9.08
C LEU A 20 -14.24 -0.26 7.89
N LEU A 21 -13.97 -1.54 7.65
CA LEU A 21 -14.67 -2.31 6.61
C LEU A 21 -16.17 -2.37 6.91
N ASP A 22 -16.55 -2.62 8.17
CA ASP A 22 -17.94 -2.68 8.60
C ASP A 22 -18.65 -1.33 8.43
N SER A 23 -17.99 -0.22 8.76
CA SER A 23 -18.59 1.11 8.58
C SER A 23 -18.81 1.48 7.12
N GLN A 24 -18.09 0.83 6.19
CA GLN A 24 -18.27 0.98 4.74
C GLN A 24 -19.15 -0.11 4.12
N GLY A 25 -19.78 -0.99 4.91
CA GLY A 25 -20.63 -2.08 4.42
C GLY A 25 -19.85 -3.20 3.71
N LEU A 26 -18.55 -3.32 3.95
CA LEU A 26 -17.65 -4.32 3.37
C LEU A 26 -17.50 -5.55 4.29
N TYR A 27 -18.64 -6.11 4.72
CA TYR A 27 -18.69 -7.26 5.64
C TYR A 27 -18.08 -8.54 5.05
N HIS A 28 -18.10 -8.66 3.73
CA HIS A 28 -17.60 -9.83 3.00
C HIS A 28 -16.08 -9.85 2.82
N ILE A 29 -15.38 -8.76 3.16
CA ILE A 29 -13.92 -8.70 3.08
C ILE A 29 -13.35 -9.29 4.36
N GLU A 30 -12.60 -10.38 4.24
CA GLU A 30 -11.96 -11.03 5.39
C GLU A 30 -10.70 -10.25 5.83
N VAL A 31 -10.39 -10.29 7.12
CA VAL A 31 -9.15 -9.70 7.67
C VAL A 31 -8.30 -10.85 8.18
N GLU A 32 -7.17 -11.09 7.51
CA GLU A 32 -6.30 -12.23 7.78
C GLU A 32 -4.91 -11.79 8.26
N ARG A 33 -4.34 -12.61 9.13
CA ARG A 33 -2.94 -12.50 9.53
C ARG A 33 -2.09 -13.30 8.55
N VAL A 34 -1.10 -12.66 7.93
CA VAL A 34 -0.12 -13.33 7.06
C VAL A 34 1.25 -13.32 7.67
N ASP A 35 2.10 -14.24 7.23
CA ASP A 35 3.50 -14.26 7.61
C ASP A 35 4.32 -13.21 6.83
N GLY A 36 5.51 -12.91 7.34
CA GLY A 36 6.43 -11.95 6.74
C GLY A 36 6.40 -10.56 7.40
N PHE A 37 7.24 -9.68 6.86
CA PHE A 37 7.41 -8.31 7.32
C PHE A 37 7.02 -7.36 6.20
N LEU A 38 6.21 -6.34 6.50
CA LEU A 38 5.66 -5.41 5.51
C LEU A 38 4.90 -6.14 4.38
N SER A 39 4.22 -7.23 4.73
CA SER A 39 3.38 -8.02 3.84
C SER A 39 1.92 -7.56 3.86
N ASP A 40 1.64 -6.41 4.48
CA ASP A 40 0.32 -5.78 4.56
C ASP A 40 -0.17 -5.39 3.16
N HIS A 41 -1.31 -5.94 2.74
CA HIS A 41 -1.93 -5.57 1.47
C HIS A 41 -3.41 -5.96 1.42
N TYR A 42 -4.20 -5.20 0.67
CA TYR A 42 -5.50 -5.65 0.19
C TYR A 42 -5.39 -6.48 -1.12
N ASP A 43 -6.06 -7.63 -1.16
CA ASP A 43 -6.20 -8.48 -2.34
C ASP A 43 -7.58 -8.31 -2.99
N PRO A 44 -7.67 -7.61 -4.14
CA PRO A 44 -8.94 -7.38 -4.84
C PRO A 44 -9.52 -8.63 -5.51
N ARG A 45 -8.72 -9.68 -5.73
CA ARG A 45 -9.18 -10.95 -6.33
C ARG A 45 -9.81 -11.84 -5.26
N GLY A 46 -9.12 -11.99 -4.13
CA GLY A 46 -9.60 -12.77 -2.99
C GLY A 46 -10.63 -12.05 -2.14
N LYS A 47 -10.73 -10.71 -2.25
CA LYS A 47 -11.50 -9.85 -1.33
C LYS A 47 -11.05 -10.06 0.13
N VAL A 48 -9.74 -10.02 0.34
CA VAL A 48 -9.12 -10.23 1.66
C VAL A 48 -8.16 -9.08 1.96
N LEU A 49 -8.20 -8.58 3.18
CA LEU A 49 -7.25 -7.62 3.71
C LEU A 49 -6.24 -8.38 4.59
N ARG A 50 -5.00 -8.46 4.13
CA ARG A 50 -3.92 -9.20 4.80
C ARG A 50 -3.05 -8.24 5.57
N LEU A 51 -2.78 -8.57 6.83
CA LEU A 51 -1.91 -7.78 7.69
C LEU A 51 -0.77 -8.65 8.21
N SER A 52 0.43 -8.08 8.22
CA SER A 52 1.61 -8.67 8.84
C SER A 52 1.41 -8.78 10.36
N PRO A 53 2.14 -9.66 11.06
CA PRO A 53 1.97 -9.83 12.51
C PRO A 53 2.19 -8.53 13.28
N ALA A 54 3.11 -7.69 12.79
CA ALA A 54 3.44 -6.41 13.39
C ALA A 54 2.28 -5.40 13.33
N VAL A 55 1.35 -5.56 12.40
CA VAL A 55 0.17 -4.70 12.25
C VAL A 55 -1.08 -5.38 12.80
N TYR A 56 -1.29 -6.65 12.48
CA TYR A 56 -2.47 -7.42 12.86
C TYR A 56 -2.66 -7.43 14.38
N ASP A 57 -1.61 -7.76 15.14
CA ASP A 57 -1.67 -8.01 16.60
C ASP A 57 -1.33 -6.77 17.45
N THR A 58 -0.80 -5.71 16.85
CA THR A 58 -0.22 -4.59 17.61
C THR A 58 -1.19 -3.42 17.73
N PRO A 59 -1.53 -2.96 18.95
CA PRO A 59 -2.41 -1.81 19.14
C PRO A 59 -1.63 -0.49 19.10
N SER A 60 -0.99 -0.17 17.98
CA SER A 60 -0.15 1.04 17.80
C SER A 60 -0.71 2.03 16.78
N ILE A 61 -0.30 3.29 16.90
CA ILE A 61 -0.62 4.35 15.92
C ILE A 61 -0.20 3.94 14.51
N ALA A 62 0.98 3.33 14.35
CA ALA A 62 1.43 2.88 13.03
C ALA A 62 0.58 1.72 12.50
N ALA A 63 0.24 0.75 13.35
CA ALA A 63 -0.60 -0.37 12.95
C ALA A 63 -2.01 0.09 12.53
N ALA A 64 -2.61 1.02 13.27
CA ALA A 64 -3.89 1.63 12.90
C ALA A 64 -3.81 2.38 11.55
N GLY A 65 -2.72 3.10 11.31
CA GLY A 65 -2.46 3.78 10.05
C GLY A 65 -2.38 2.80 8.87
N VAL A 66 -1.51 1.79 8.97
CA VAL A 66 -1.31 0.79 7.90
C VAL A 66 -2.61 0.03 7.61
N ALA A 67 -3.30 -0.46 8.64
CA ALA A 67 -4.58 -1.14 8.47
C ALA A 67 -5.64 -0.26 7.78
N ALA A 68 -5.69 1.04 8.10
CA ALA A 68 -6.59 1.98 7.45
C ALA A 68 -6.19 2.28 6.00
N HIS A 69 -4.89 2.31 5.68
CA HIS A 69 -4.38 2.46 4.31
C HIS A 69 -4.82 1.30 3.43
N GLU A 70 -4.67 0.06 3.90
CA GLU A 70 -5.11 -1.13 3.16
C GLU A 70 -6.63 -1.16 2.97
N MET A 71 -7.39 -0.71 3.97
CA MET A 71 -8.83 -0.52 3.79
C MET A 71 -9.15 0.57 2.76
N GLY A 72 -8.30 1.59 2.61
CA GLY A 72 -8.35 2.56 1.52
C GLY A 72 -8.34 1.90 0.15
N HIS A 73 -7.51 0.88 -0.07
CA HIS A 73 -7.50 0.09 -1.30
C HIS A 73 -8.78 -0.75 -1.47
N ALA A 74 -9.32 -1.33 -0.40
CA ALA A 74 -10.62 -2.00 -0.44
C ALA A 74 -11.75 -1.06 -0.87
N LEU A 75 -11.72 0.20 -0.41
CA LEU A 75 -12.70 1.21 -0.80
C LEU A 75 -12.53 1.68 -2.25
N GLN A 76 -11.29 1.79 -2.73
CA GLN A 76 -11.00 2.05 -4.14
C GLN A 76 -11.52 0.93 -5.05
N ASP A 77 -11.32 -0.33 -4.65
CA ASP A 77 -11.84 -1.49 -5.36
C ASP A 77 -13.36 -1.51 -5.39
N LYS A 78 -14.03 -1.27 -4.24
CA LYS A 78 -15.49 -1.07 -4.17
C LYS A 78 -15.98 0.01 -5.13
N ALA A 79 -15.23 1.11 -5.26
CA ALA A 79 -15.56 2.24 -6.13
C ALA A 79 -15.17 2.02 -7.60
N SER A 80 -14.62 0.86 -7.97
CA SER A 80 -14.08 0.61 -9.32
C SER A 80 -13.09 1.69 -9.77
N TYR A 81 -12.21 2.11 -8.86
CA TYR A 81 -11.26 3.19 -9.11
C TYR A 81 -10.28 2.82 -10.23
N PHE A 82 -10.42 3.47 -11.38
CA PHE A 82 -9.70 3.12 -12.61
C PHE A 82 -8.16 3.02 -12.43
N PRO A 83 -7.48 3.94 -11.73
CA PRO A 83 -6.03 3.84 -11.51
C PRO A 83 -5.61 2.56 -10.77
N LEU A 84 -6.44 2.03 -9.84
CA LEU A 84 -6.17 0.78 -9.14
C LEU A 84 -6.27 -0.43 -10.08
N GLN A 85 -7.24 -0.42 -10.99
CA GLN A 85 -7.40 -1.48 -12.00
C GLN A 85 -6.23 -1.47 -12.98
N LEU A 86 -5.82 -0.29 -13.43
CA LEU A 86 -4.67 -0.09 -14.31
C LEU A 86 -3.37 -0.62 -13.68
N ARG A 87 -3.11 -0.28 -12.42
CA ARG A 87 -1.99 -0.82 -11.64
C ARG A 87 -2.01 -2.35 -11.68
N SER A 88 -3.13 -2.95 -11.29
CA SER A 88 -3.28 -4.40 -11.18
C SER A 88 -3.04 -5.15 -12.50
N ALA A 89 -3.37 -4.55 -13.64
CA ALA A 89 -3.15 -5.12 -14.96
C ALA A 89 -1.68 -5.06 -15.41
N ILE A 90 -0.95 -4.01 -15.01
CA ILE A 90 0.39 -3.71 -15.54
C ILE A 90 1.53 -4.18 -14.62
N VAL A 91 1.28 -4.38 -13.32
CA VAL A 91 2.29 -4.85 -12.33
C VAL A 91 3.16 -6.02 -12.85
N PRO A 92 2.62 -7.11 -13.45
CA PRO A 92 3.46 -8.22 -13.92
C PRO A 92 4.49 -7.80 -14.97
N ALA A 93 4.10 -6.93 -15.90
CA ALA A 93 4.98 -6.41 -16.94
C ALA A 93 6.03 -5.44 -16.36
N ALA A 94 5.62 -4.58 -15.43
CA ALA A 94 6.52 -3.65 -14.76
C ALA A 94 7.59 -4.36 -13.92
N GLN A 95 7.22 -5.45 -13.22
CA GLN A 95 8.15 -6.26 -12.43
C GLN A 95 9.24 -6.87 -13.31
N PHE A 96 8.85 -7.47 -14.45
CA PHE A 96 9.78 -8.06 -15.40
C PHE A 96 10.73 -7.03 -16.01
N GLY A 97 10.21 -5.87 -16.41
CA GLY A 97 11.01 -4.75 -16.93
C GLY A 97 12.01 -4.22 -15.90
N SER A 98 11.58 -4.02 -14.65
CA SER A 98 12.41 -3.46 -13.58
C SER A 98 13.57 -4.38 -13.18
N THR A 99 13.35 -5.69 -13.18
CA THR A 99 14.41 -6.66 -12.88
C THR A 99 15.41 -6.80 -14.03
N LEU A 100 14.95 -6.81 -15.29
CA LEU A 100 15.83 -7.04 -16.45
C LEU A 100 16.53 -5.78 -16.95
N ALA A 101 15.94 -4.60 -16.80
CA ALA A 101 16.47 -3.36 -17.35
C ALA A 101 17.92 -3.07 -16.94
N PRO A 102 18.33 -3.20 -15.65
CA PRO A 102 19.71 -2.97 -15.25
C PRO A 102 20.70 -3.97 -15.87
N TRP A 103 20.29 -5.23 -16.01
CA TRP A 103 21.12 -6.28 -16.62
C TRP A 103 21.30 -6.05 -18.12
N LEU A 104 20.24 -5.66 -18.83
CA LEU A 104 20.31 -5.34 -20.26
C LEU A 104 21.15 -4.08 -20.51
N PHE A 105 21.00 -3.06 -19.66
CA PHE A 105 21.83 -1.86 -19.72
C PHE A 105 23.31 -2.19 -19.50
N MET A 106 23.62 -2.86 -18.39
CA MET A 106 25.00 -3.21 -18.01
C MET A 106 25.63 -4.18 -19.02
N GLY A 107 24.89 -5.21 -19.43
CA GLY A 107 25.34 -6.18 -20.44
C GLY A 107 25.59 -5.52 -21.79
N GLY A 108 24.73 -4.59 -22.21
CA GLY A 108 24.93 -3.79 -23.42
C GLY A 108 26.21 -2.95 -23.37
N LEU A 109 26.52 -2.34 -22.23
CA LEU A 109 27.77 -1.58 -22.05
C LEU A 109 29.00 -2.49 -22.05
N LEU A 110 28.98 -3.59 -21.27
CA LEU A 110 30.11 -4.51 -21.15
C LEU A 110 30.46 -5.21 -22.47
N LEU A 111 29.45 -5.51 -23.29
CA LEU A 111 29.62 -6.15 -24.60
C LEU A 111 29.84 -5.15 -25.74
N ASN A 112 29.95 -3.85 -25.45
CA ASN A 112 29.97 -2.76 -26.45
C ASN A 112 28.78 -2.84 -27.45
N PHE A 113 27.65 -3.38 -27.01
CA PHE A 113 26.44 -3.52 -27.81
C PHE A 113 25.41 -2.45 -27.44
N THR A 114 25.59 -1.26 -28.01
CA THR A 114 24.83 -0.04 -27.66
C THR A 114 23.31 -0.20 -27.83
N THR A 115 22.86 -0.97 -28.82
CA THR A 115 21.43 -1.25 -29.03
C THR A 115 20.81 -1.95 -27.81
N LEU A 116 21.51 -2.92 -27.22
CA LEU A 116 21.05 -3.63 -26.03
C LEU A 116 21.00 -2.71 -24.81
N ALA A 117 21.99 -1.80 -24.69
CA ALA A 117 21.99 -0.80 -23.63
C ALA A 117 20.76 0.13 -23.72
N TRP A 118 20.39 0.58 -24.93
CA TRP A 118 19.19 1.38 -25.16
C TRP A 118 17.89 0.65 -24.84
N VAL A 119 17.79 -0.65 -25.13
CA VAL A 119 16.64 -1.47 -24.70
C VAL A 119 16.52 -1.47 -23.17
N GLY A 120 17.64 -1.61 -22.45
CA GLY A 120 17.68 -1.48 -20.99
C GLY A 120 17.19 -0.12 -20.50
N VAL A 121 17.63 0.98 -21.13
CA VAL A 121 17.17 2.34 -20.79
C VAL A 121 15.67 2.51 -21.01
N ILE A 122 15.13 2.04 -22.13
CA ILE A 122 13.70 2.15 -22.45
C ILE A 122 12.86 1.37 -21.44
N LEU A 123 13.28 0.15 -21.09
CA LEU A 123 12.59 -0.65 -20.07
C LEU A 123 12.63 0.02 -18.70
N PHE A 124 13.77 0.61 -18.31
CA PHE A 124 13.90 1.35 -17.06
C PHE A 124 13.00 2.60 -17.05
N ALA A 125 12.99 3.37 -18.14
CA ALA A 125 12.12 4.53 -18.29
C ALA A 125 10.63 4.13 -18.19
N GLY A 126 10.24 3.01 -18.81
CA GLY A 126 8.90 2.45 -18.68
C GLY A 126 8.54 2.09 -17.24
N ALA A 127 9.46 1.49 -16.47
CA ALA A 127 9.26 1.21 -15.06
C ALA A 127 9.08 2.48 -14.21
N VAL A 128 9.87 3.54 -14.47
CA VAL A 128 9.72 4.84 -13.80
C VAL A 128 8.36 5.47 -14.12
N VAL A 129 7.95 5.49 -15.39
CA VAL A 129 6.63 5.97 -15.80
C VAL A 129 5.52 5.18 -15.11
N PHE A 130 5.66 3.87 -15.01
CA PHE A 130 4.71 3.03 -14.29
C PHE A 130 4.57 3.46 -12.83
N THR A 131 5.68 3.65 -12.11
CA THR A 131 5.64 4.15 -10.73
C THR A 131 4.87 5.46 -10.66
N LEU A 132 5.17 6.43 -11.54
CA LEU A 132 4.47 7.73 -11.56
C LEU A 132 2.97 7.62 -11.81
N VAL A 133 2.53 6.73 -12.70
CA VAL A 133 1.10 6.52 -13.02
C VAL A 133 0.35 5.86 -11.87
N THR A 134 1.03 5.02 -11.08
CA THR A 134 0.41 4.30 -9.95
C THR A 134 0.43 5.06 -8.63
N LEU A 135 1.35 6.02 -8.44
CA LEU A 135 1.44 6.85 -7.23
C LEU A 135 0.12 7.53 -6.81
N PRO A 136 -0.72 8.07 -7.73
CA PRO A 136 -2.02 8.63 -7.36
C PRO A 136 -2.95 7.65 -6.62
N VAL A 137 -2.80 6.34 -6.82
CA VAL A 137 -3.56 5.30 -6.10
C VAL A 137 -3.21 5.32 -4.62
N GLU A 138 -1.92 5.38 -4.27
CA GLU A 138 -1.45 5.37 -2.89
C GLU A 138 -1.87 6.65 -2.14
N PHE A 139 -1.78 7.81 -2.80
CA PHE A 139 -2.22 9.08 -2.20
C PHE A 139 -3.72 9.10 -1.93
N ASP A 140 -4.53 8.56 -2.84
CA ASP A 140 -5.98 8.47 -2.64
C ASP A 140 -6.35 7.48 -1.52
N ALA A 141 -5.66 6.33 -1.43
CA ALA A 141 -5.82 5.37 -0.35
C ALA A 141 -5.48 6.00 1.01
N THR A 142 -4.34 6.69 1.10
CA THR A 142 -3.92 7.44 2.30
C THR A 142 -4.95 8.50 2.70
N LYS A 143 -5.48 9.25 1.74
CA LYS A 143 -6.50 10.28 1.99
C LYS A 143 -7.78 9.66 2.59
N ARG A 144 -8.24 8.54 2.03
CA ARG A 144 -9.41 7.80 2.56
C ARG A 144 -9.14 7.25 3.95
N ALA A 145 -7.97 6.67 4.19
CA ALA A 145 -7.55 6.16 5.48
C ALA A 145 -7.63 7.23 6.59
N LYS A 146 -7.05 8.41 6.34
CA LYS A 146 -7.10 9.56 7.26
C LYS A 146 -8.53 9.98 7.57
N GLN A 147 -9.37 10.11 6.54
CA GLN A 147 -10.78 10.49 6.70
C GLN A 147 -11.57 9.46 7.52
N LEU A 148 -11.31 8.18 7.29
CA LEU A 148 -12.06 7.09 7.92
C LEU A 148 -11.65 6.89 9.39
N LEU A 149 -10.36 7.02 9.72
CA LEU A 149 -9.89 6.98 11.10
C LEU A 149 -10.50 8.09 11.97
N VAL A 150 -10.66 9.29 11.40
CA VAL A 150 -11.26 10.44 12.09
C VAL A 150 -12.77 10.30 12.19
N SER A 151 -13.47 10.02 11.08
CA SER A 151 -14.94 9.94 11.06
C SER A 151 -15.50 8.78 11.89
N ASN A 152 -14.75 7.69 12.07
CA ASN A 152 -15.16 6.56 12.91
C ASN A 152 -14.70 6.69 14.37
N GLY A 153 -14.04 7.79 14.74
CA GLY A 153 -13.54 8.01 16.11
C GLY A 153 -12.59 6.91 16.59
N ILE A 154 -11.83 6.30 15.67
CA ILE A 154 -10.86 5.26 16.02
C ILE A 154 -9.66 5.87 16.73
N LEU A 155 -9.23 7.05 16.27
CA LEU A 155 -8.13 7.82 16.84
C LEU A 155 -8.64 9.16 17.35
N ILE A 156 -8.10 9.60 18.49
CA ILE A 156 -8.59 10.76 19.21
C ILE A 156 -7.43 11.74 19.48
N GLY A 157 -7.70 13.04 19.35
CA GLY A 157 -6.76 14.10 19.73
C GLY A 157 -5.41 13.98 19.00
N ASP A 158 -4.33 13.89 19.77
CA ASP A 158 -2.95 13.90 19.26
C ASP A 158 -2.56 12.64 18.44
N GLU A 159 -3.34 11.56 18.53
CA GLU A 159 -3.10 10.34 17.74
C GLU A 159 -3.22 10.60 16.23
N ILE A 160 -4.10 11.55 15.85
CA ILE A 160 -4.34 11.94 14.45
C ILE A 160 -3.07 12.52 13.84
N ASN A 161 -2.34 13.35 14.60
CA ASN A 161 -1.06 13.91 14.16
C ASN A 161 0.00 12.82 14.00
N GLY A 162 -0.02 11.80 14.85
CA GLY A 162 0.86 10.63 14.76
C GLY A 162 0.60 9.82 13.50
N VAL A 163 -0.67 9.50 13.22
CA VAL A 163 -1.04 8.74 12.01
C VAL A 163 -0.75 9.53 10.75
N ASN A 164 -1.01 10.85 10.72
CA ASN A 164 -0.66 11.66 9.57
C ASN A 164 0.81 11.52 9.21
N LYS A 165 1.70 11.60 10.21
CA LYS A 165 3.14 11.41 10.00
C LYS A 165 3.51 10.00 9.53
N VAL A 166 2.82 8.96 10.00
CA VAL A 166 3.05 7.59 9.54
C VAL A 166 2.65 7.43 8.07
N LEU A 167 1.45 7.87 7.72
CA LEU A 167 0.91 7.72 6.38
C LEU A 167 1.63 8.60 5.36
N ASP A 168 1.99 9.83 5.73
CA ASP A 168 2.75 10.73 4.86
C ASP A 168 4.17 10.21 4.62
N ALA A 169 4.78 9.57 5.63
CA ALA A 169 6.08 8.93 5.45
C ALA A 169 6.00 7.71 4.53
N ALA A 170 4.96 6.87 4.68
CA ALA A 170 4.75 5.71 3.81
C ALA A 170 4.47 6.10 2.35
N ALA A 171 3.81 7.25 2.12
CA ALA A 171 3.54 7.75 0.77
C ALA A 171 4.77 8.36 0.07
N LEU A 172 5.88 8.58 0.79
CA LEU A 172 7.14 9.14 0.28
C LEU A 172 8.25 8.10 0.11
N THR A 173 7.98 6.82 0.42
CA THR A 173 8.90 5.69 0.27
C THR A 173 8.53 4.84 -0.94
#